data_AF-W1WKA2-F1
#
_entry.id   AF-W1WKA2-F1
#
_cell.length_a   1.000
_cell.length_b   1.000
_cell.length_c   1.000
_cell.angle_alpha   90.00
_cell.angle_beta   90.00
_cell.angle_gamma   90.00
#
_symmetry.space_group_name_H-M   'P 1'
#
loop_
_entity.id
_entity.type
_entity.pdbx_description
1 polymer ?
#
loop_
_entity_poly.entity_id
_entity_poly.type
_entity_poly.pdbx_seq_one_letter_code
_entity_poly.pdbx_strand_id
1 'polypeptide(L)'
;VGTYPNDPDTQRDVDEVCARFPNVHKVVCARPGPTSKADCLNNVLDAITQFERSANFAFAGFILHDAEDVISPMELRLFNYLVERKDLIQIPVYPFEREWTHFTSMTYIDEFSELHGKDVPVREALAGQVPSAGVGTCFSRRAVTALLADGDGIAFDVQSLTEDYDI
;
A
#
# COMPACT_ATOMS: atom_id res chain seq x y z
N VAL A 1 -6.46 -4.62 -7.52
CA VAL A 1 -5.17 -5.28 -7.84
C VAL A 1 -4.67 -4.73 -9.16
N GLY A 2 -3.50 -4.07 -9.16
CA GLY A 2 -2.87 -3.57 -10.38
C GLY A 2 -2.16 -4.68 -11.15
N THR A 3 -2.24 -4.67 -12.47
CA THR A 3 -1.61 -5.66 -13.37
C THR A 3 -1.04 -4.95 -14.58
N TYR A 4 0.03 -5.50 -15.18
CA TYR A 4 0.60 -4.96 -16.41
C TYR A 4 0.00 -5.62 -17.66
N PRO A 5 -0.23 -4.87 -18.75
CA PRO A 5 -0.85 -5.40 -19.97
C PRO A 5 0.02 -6.43 -20.69
N ASN A 6 1.35 -6.38 -20.52
CA ASN A 6 2.32 -7.33 -21.08
C ASN A 6 2.65 -8.52 -20.16
N ASP A 7 1.94 -8.66 -19.02
CA ASP A 7 2.05 -9.81 -18.13
C ASP A 7 0.73 -10.62 -18.15
N PRO A 8 0.57 -11.53 -19.13
CA PRO A 8 -0.65 -12.32 -19.27
C PRO A 8 -0.82 -13.36 -18.16
N ASP A 9 0.27 -13.78 -17.50
CA ASP A 9 0.23 -14.78 -16.44
C ASP A 9 -0.35 -14.17 -15.17
N THR A 10 0.17 -13.03 -14.73
CA THR A 10 -0.40 -12.29 -13.59
C THR A 10 -1.85 -11.88 -13.83
N GLN A 11 -2.19 -11.46 -15.06
CA GLN A 11 -3.57 -11.11 -15.39
C GLN A 11 -4.53 -12.29 -15.22
N ARG A 12 -4.13 -13.48 -15.66
CA ARG A 12 -4.93 -14.71 -15.54
C ARG A 12 -5.13 -15.07 -14.06
N ASP A 13 -4.08 -15.01 -13.26
CA ASP A 13 -4.16 -15.33 -11.83
C ASP A 13 -5.12 -14.36 -11.11
N VAL A 14 -5.07 -13.07 -11.44
CA VAL A 14 -6.01 -12.08 -10.87
C VAL A 14 -7.43 -12.28 -11.39
N ASP A 15 -7.63 -12.70 -12.64
CA ASP A 15 -8.96 -13.02 -13.17
C ASP A 15 -9.62 -14.19 -12.42
N GLU A 16 -8.86 -15.22 -12.06
CA GLU A 16 -9.36 -16.34 -11.24
C GLU A 16 -9.79 -15.87 -9.85
N VAL A 17 -9.02 -14.96 -9.23
CA VAL A 17 -9.35 -14.37 -7.94
C VAL A 17 -10.62 -13.51 -8.03
N CYS A 18 -10.75 -12.67 -9.07
CA CYS A 18 -11.94 -11.86 -9.32
C CYS A 18 -13.20 -12.71 -9.54
N ALA A 19 -13.08 -13.87 -10.20
CA ALA A 19 -14.20 -14.79 -10.40
C ALA A 19 -14.70 -15.41 -9.08
N ARG A 20 -13.80 -15.54 -8.08
CA ARG A 20 -14.12 -16.12 -6.76
C ARG A 20 -14.56 -15.07 -5.74
N PHE A 21 -13.99 -13.87 -5.79
CA PHE A 21 -14.21 -12.80 -4.80
C PHE A 21 -14.75 -11.54 -5.48
N PRO A 22 -16.06 -11.23 -5.34
CA PRO A 22 -16.70 -10.13 -6.07
C PRO A 22 -16.24 -8.74 -5.60
N ASN A 23 -15.60 -8.65 -4.44
CA ASN A 23 -15.01 -7.45 -3.88
C ASN A 23 -13.57 -7.19 -4.36
N VAL A 24 -13.03 -8.04 -5.24
CA VAL A 24 -11.69 -7.86 -5.84
C VAL A 24 -11.86 -7.33 -7.25
N HIS A 25 -11.23 -6.19 -7.52
CA HIS A 25 -11.26 -5.53 -8.82
C HIS A 25 -9.87 -5.50 -9.45
N LYS A 26 -9.74 -6.05 -10.66
CA LYS A 26 -8.52 -5.97 -11.48
C LYS A 26 -8.44 -4.61 -12.16
N VAL A 27 -7.27 -4.00 -12.11
CA VAL A 27 -6.93 -2.77 -12.84
C VAL A 27 -5.75 -3.10 -13.75
N VAL A 28 -5.91 -2.90 -15.05
CA VAL A 28 -4.82 -3.06 -16.02
C VAL A 28 -4.17 -1.70 -16.22
N CYS A 29 -2.88 -1.59 -15.95
CA CYS A 29 -2.13 -0.35 -16.07
C CYS A 29 -2.07 0.11 -17.53
N ALA A 30 -2.00 1.43 -17.74
CA ALA A 30 -2.00 2.01 -19.08
C ALA A 30 -0.77 1.65 -19.93
N ARG A 31 0.38 1.40 -19.30
CA ARG A 31 1.66 1.12 -19.98
C ARG A 31 2.12 -0.32 -19.73
N PRO A 32 2.81 -0.95 -20.70
CA PRO A 32 3.49 -2.22 -20.45
C PRO A 32 4.57 -2.03 -19.39
N GLY A 33 4.62 -2.95 -18.43
CA GLY A 33 5.64 -2.99 -17.39
C GLY A 33 6.97 -3.57 -17.87
N PRO A 34 8.02 -3.52 -17.03
CA PRO A 34 8.01 -2.88 -15.72
C PRO A 34 7.99 -1.35 -15.86
N THR A 35 7.14 -0.68 -15.07
CA THR A 35 7.22 0.77 -14.83
C THR A 35 7.76 0.99 -13.41
N SER A 36 7.00 1.60 -12.50
CA SER A 36 7.32 1.69 -11.07
C SER A 36 6.10 1.29 -10.24
N LYS A 37 6.31 0.95 -8.96
CA LYS A 37 5.20 0.67 -8.05
C LYS A 37 4.32 1.91 -7.88
N ALA A 38 4.90 3.11 -7.78
CA ALA A 38 4.17 4.37 -7.85
C ALA A 38 3.26 4.51 -9.09
N ASP A 39 3.74 4.20 -10.30
CA ASP A 39 2.93 4.26 -11.52
C ASP A 39 1.73 3.29 -11.45
N CYS A 40 1.97 2.06 -10.99
CA CYS A 40 0.92 1.07 -10.77
C CYS A 40 -0.12 1.57 -9.75
N LEU A 41 0.33 2.10 -8.61
CA LEU A 41 -0.53 2.64 -7.54
C LEU A 41 -1.38 3.83 -8.04
N ASN A 42 -0.82 4.73 -8.85
CA ASN A 42 -1.57 5.83 -9.44
C ASN A 42 -2.68 5.34 -10.40
N ASN A 43 -2.42 4.30 -11.21
CA ASN A 43 -3.45 3.69 -12.06
C ASN A 43 -4.58 3.06 -11.22
N VAL A 44 -4.23 2.39 -10.12
CA VAL A 44 -5.21 1.82 -9.17
C VAL A 44 -6.02 2.93 -8.49
N LEU A 45 -5.35 4.01 -8.06
CA LEU A 45 -6.02 5.13 -7.41
C LEU A 45 -7.01 5.83 -8.36
N ASP A 46 -6.63 6.06 -9.61
CA ASP A 46 -7.53 6.62 -10.62
C ASP A 46 -8.76 5.70 -10.81
N ALA A 47 -8.56 4.39 -10.95
CA ALA A 47 -9.66 3.42 -11.04
C ALA A 47 -10.59 3.45 -9.81
N ILE A 48 -10.04 3.61 -8.60
CA ILE A 48 -10.84 3.78 -7.38
C ILE A 48 -11.69 5.05 -7.47
N THR A 49 -11.10 6.19 -7.86
CA THR A 49 -11.86 7.44 -7.95
C THR A 49 -12.96 7.41 -9.03
N GLN A 50 -12.72 6.71 -10.15
CA GLN A 50 -13.74 6.47 -11.17
C GLN A 50 -14.87 5.59 -10.64
N PHE A 51 -14.55 4.54 -9.89
CA PHE A 51 -15.53 3.69 -9.26
C PHE A 51 -16.42 4.47 -8.28
N GLU A 52 -15.83 5.29 -7.41
CA GLU A 52 -16.54 6.15 -6.47
C GLU A 52 -17.55 7.08 -7.17
N ARG A 53 -17.14 7.71 -8.28
CA ARG A 53 -18.02 8.58 -9.08
C ARG A 53 -19.20 7.82 -9.66
N SER A 54 -18.96 6.61 -10.19
CA SER A 54 -20.01 5.79 -10.80
C SER A 54 -20.97 5.17 -9.78
N ALA A 55 -20.45 4.79 -8.61
CA ALA A 55 -21.23 4.18 -7.53
C ALA A 55 -21.82 5.21 -6.55
N ASN A 56 -21.51 6.51 -6.72
CA ASN A 56 -21.97 7.63 -5.91
C ASN A 56 -21.73 7.45 -4.40
N PHE A 57 -20.52 7.02 -4.04
CA PHE A 57 -20.07 6.98 -2.64
C PHE A 57 -18.57 7.25 -2.55
N ALA A 58 -18.07 7.47 -1.33
CA ALA A 58 -16.67 7.77 -1.07
C ALA A 58 -16.09 6.82 -0.01
N PHE A 59 -14.92 6.28 -0.28
CA PHE A 59 -14.12 5.53 0.69
C PHE A 59 -13.51 6.47 1.74
N ALA A 60 -13.45 6.01 2.99
CA ALA A 60 -12.89 6.77 4.11
C ALA A 60 -11.34 6.79 4.12
N GLY A 61 -10.71 5.76 3.57
CA GLY A 61 -9.27 5.63 3.48
C GLY A 61 -8.84 4.60 2.45
N PHE A 62 -7.53 4.56 2.21
CA PHE A 62 -6.86 3.77 1.19
C PHE A 62 -5.77 2.98 1.88
N ILE A 63 -5.66 1.68 1.60
CA ILE A 63 -4.71 0.77 2.24
C ILE A 63 -3.82 0.18 1.17
N LEU A 64 -2.52 0.16 1.42
CA LEU A 64 -1.50 -0.37 0.52
C LEU A 64 -0.94 -1.68 1.07
N HIS A 65 -0.86 -2.66 0.19
CA HIS A 65 -0.28 -3.99 0.43
C HIS A 65 0.40 -4.48 -0.83
N ASP A 66 1.50 -5.19 -0.65
CA ASP A 66 2.18 -5.92 -1.69
C ASP A 66 1.49 -7.28 -1.90
N ALA A 67 1.80 -7.94 -3.03
CA ALA A 67 1.10 -9.14 -3.44
C ALA A 67 1.43 -10.36 -2.55
N GLU A 68 2.59 -10.34 -1.91
CA GLU A 68 3.11 -11.37 -1.01
C GLU A 68 2.64 -11.21 0.45
N ASP A 69 1.98 -10.10 0.79
CA ASP A 69 1.63 -9.80 2.17
C ASP A 69 0.58 -10.77 2.74
N VAL A 70 0.79 -11.16 4.00
CA VAL A 70 -0.19 -11.93 4.77
C VAL A 70 -0.83 -11.02 5.81
N ILE A 71 -2.09 -10.72 5.57
CA ILE A 71 -2.80 -9.67 6.30
C ILE A 71 -3.47 -10.21 7.57
N SER A 72 -3.31 -9.48 8.67
CA SER A 72 -4.03 -9.77 9.92
C SER A 72 -5.53 -9.57 9.75
N PRO A 73 -6.40 -10.50 10.20
CA PRO A 73 -7.85 -10.34 10.15
C PRO A 73 -8.39 -9.12 10.91
N MET A 74 -7.59 -8.53 11.82
CA MET A 74 -7.96 -7.35 12.60
C MET A 74 -7.55 -6.02 11.96
N GLU A 75 -6.74 -6.06 10.90
CA GLU A 75 -6.17 -4.87 10.28
C GLU A 75 -7.24 -3.85 9.88
N LEU A 76 -8.22 -4.27 9.08
CA LEU A 76 -9.28 -3.38 8.59
C LEU A 76 -10.06 -2.72 9.74
N ARG A 77 -10.25 -3.43 10.87
CA ARG A 77 -10.92 -2.86 12.04
C ARG A 77 -10.08 -1.78 12.71
N LEU A 78 -8.77 -2.00 12.79
CA LEU A 78 -7.83 -1.04 13.36
C LEU A 78 -7.77 0.23 12.50
N PHE A 79 -7.62 0.08 11.18
CA PHE A 79 -7.62 1.22 10.27
C PHE A 79 -8.93 1.99 10.33
N ASN A 80 -10.08 1.31 10.29
CA ASN A 80 -11.39 1.96 10.40
C ASN A 80 -11.55 2.74 11.72
N TYR A 81 -10.96 2.25 12.83
CA TYR A 81 -10.99 2.94 14.12
C TYR A 81 -10.09 4.20 14.18
N LEU A 82 -9.04 4.24 13.38
CA LEU A 82 -8.01 5.30 13.43
C LEU A 82 -8.15 6.35 12.31
N VAL A 83 -8.66 5.98 11.13
CA VAL A 83 -8.64 6.81 9.91
C VAL A 83 -9.36 8.14 10.05
N GLU A 84 -10.38 8.22 10.92
CA GLU A 84 -11.06 9.48 11.21
C GLU A 84 -10.13 10.51 11.89
N ARG A 85 -9.19 10.03 12.72
CA ARG A 85 -8.32 10.84 13.60
C ARG A 85 -6.88 10.94 13.12
N LYS A 86 -6.43 10.05 12.23
CA LYS A 86 -5.05 9.95 11.74
C LYS A 86 -5.06 9.93 10.22
N ASP A 87 -4.20 10.74 9.62
CA ASP A 87 -4.08 10.87 8.15
C ASP A 87 -3.17 9.80 7.54
N LEU A 88 -2.18 9.34 8.31
CA LEU A 88 -1.31 8.23 7.98
C LEU A 88 -1.30 7.24 9.15
N ILE A 89 -1.50 5.96 8.86
CA ILE A 89 -1.47 4.88 9.85
C ILE A 89 -0.57 3.79 9.30
N GLN A 90 0.58 3.57 9.94
CA GLN A 90 1.46 2.45 9.67
C GLN A 90 1.26 1.41 10.77
N ILE A 91 0.93 0.17 10.40
CA ILE A 91 1.00 -0.95 11.36
C ILE A 91 2.41 -1.56 11.37
N PRO A 92 2.82 -2.23 12.45
CA PRO A 92 4.03 -3.03 12.45
C PRO A 92 3.95 -4.13 11.40
N VAL A 93 5.00 -4.26 10.60
CA VAL A 93 5.13 -5.30 9.57
C VAL A 93 6.25 -6.22 10.02
N TYR A 94 6.07 -7.54 9.86
CA TYR A 94 7.02 -8.55 10.30
C TYR A 94 7.37 -9.46 9.13
N PRO A 95 8.65 -9.56 8.74
CA PRO A 95 9.05 -10.48 7.69
C PRO A 95 8.99 -11.93 8.21
N PHE A 96 8.73 -12.87 7.30
CA PHE A 96 8.66 -14.29 7.66
C PHE A 96 10.05 -14.86 8.00
N GLU A 97 10.09 -15.67 9.07
CA GLU A 97 11.31 -16.36 9.48
C GLU A 97 11.83 -17.30 8.37
N ARG A 98 13.15 -17.32 8.21
CA ARG A 98 13.86 -18.21 7.28
C ARG A 98 14.77 -19.13 8.09
N GLU A 99 15.31 -20.16 7.45
CA GLU A 99 16.31 -21.01 8.10
C GLU A 99 17.47 -20.18 8.64
N TRP A 100 17.96 -20.50 9.83
CA TRP A 100 19.02 -19.75 10.54
C TRP A 100 20.32 -19.63 9.73
N THR A 101 20.53 -20.49 8.74
CA THR A 101 21.67 -20.49 7.82
C THR A 101 21.57 -19.40 6.75
N HIS A 102 20.39 -18.82 6.52
CA HIS A 102 20.18 -17.70 5.59
C HIS A 102 20.53 -16.37 6.25
N PHE A 103 21.81 -16.16 6.56
CA PHE A 103 22.29 -15.01 7.33
C PHE A 103 21.79 -13.65 6.81
N THR A 104 21.76 -13.43 5.49
CA THR A 104 21.23 -12.17 4.93
C THR A 104 19.76 -11.93 5.27
N SER A 105 18.93 -12.97 5.15
CA SER A 105 17.50 -12.88 5.48
C SER A 105 17.29 -12.72 6.98
N MET A 106 18.08 -13.40 7.81
CA MET A 106 17.99 -13.29 9.27
C MET A 106 18.38 -11.89 9.75
N THR A 107 19.47 -11.30 9.22
CA THR A 107 19.85 -9.93 9.54
C THR A 107 18.78 -8.92 9.11
N TYR A 108 18.19 -9.10 7.93
CA TYR A 108 17.08 -8.26 7.47
C TYR A 108 15.87 -8.34 8.39
N ILE A 109 15.49 -9.54 8.85
CA ILE A 109 14.39 -9.73 9.80
C ILE A 109 14.67 -8.98 11.10
N ASP A 110 15.89 -9.09 11.65
CA ASP A 110 16.27 -8.44 12.90
C ASP A 110 16.20 -6.92 12.77
N GLU A 111 16.81 -6.35 11.72
CA GLU A 111 16.81 -4.91 11.46
C GLU A 111 15.39 -4.36 11.26
N PHE A 112 14.57 -5.06 10.46
CA PHE A 112 13.21 -4.64 10.17
C PHE A 112 12.30 -4.73 11.40
N SER A 113 12.49 -5.76 12.24
CA SER A 113 11.76 -5.93 13.49
C SER A 113 12.10 -4.85 14.52
N GLU A 114 13.38 -4.46 14.61
CA GLU A 114 13.82 -3.34 15.45
C GLU A 114 13.19 -2.02 14.98
N LEU A 115 13.22 -1.75 13.67
CA LEU A 115 12.65 -0.55 13.08
C LEU A 115 11.15 -0.41 13.36
N HIS A 116 10.36 -1.43 13.03
CA HIS A 116 8.91 -1.39 13.21
C HIS A 116 8.47 -1.55 14.68
N GLY A 117 9.25 -2.28 15.48
CA GLY A 117 8.91 -2.56 16.88
C GLY A 117 9.32 -1.48 17.87
N LYS A 118 10.37 -0.71 17.57
CA LYS A 118 10.93 0.29 18.51
C LYS A 118 11.06 1.67 17.89
N ASP A 119 11.75 1.79 16.77
CA ASP A 119 12.13 3.09 16.24
C ASP A 119 10.92 3.89 15.73
N VAL A 120 10.02 3.25 14.98
CA VAL A 120 8.80 3.90 14.46
C VAL A 120 7.88 4.38 15.60
N PRO A 121 7.52 3.56 16.60
CA PRO A 121 6.75 4.01 17.76
C PRO A 121 7.42 5.15 18.54
N VAL A 122 8.73 5.09 18.74
CA VAL A 122 9.48 6.14 19.44
C VAL A 122 9.48 7.44 18.63
N ARG A 123 9.64 7.35 17.31
CA ARG A 123 9.59 8.51 16.41
C ARG A 123 8.21 9.15 16.37
N GLU A 124 7.13 8.37 16.36
CA GLU A 124 5.77 8.90 16.51
C GLU A 124 5.64 9.68 17.82
N ALA A 125 6.10 9.09 18.94
CA ALA A 125 5.97 9.69 20.26
C ALA A 125 6.75 11.01 20.42
N LEU A 126 7.91 11.13 19.76
CA LEU A 126 8.78 12.30 19.87
C LEU A 126 8.49 13.39 18.83
N ALA A 127 8.25 13.01 17.57
CA ALA A 127 8.15 13.93 16.45
C ALA A 127 6.75 13.99 15.82
N GLY A 128 5.84 13.07 16.19
CA GLY A 128 4.52 12.95 15.55
C GLY A 128 4.57 12.47 14.11
N GLN A 129 5.73 11.98 13.65
CA GLN A 129 5.97 11.52 12.28
C GLN A 129 6.22 10.02 12.26
N VAL A 130 5.62 9.35 11.28
CA VAL A 130 5.79 7.93 11.04
C VAL A 130 6.11 7.74 9.56
N PRO A 131 7.26 7.13 9.20
CA PRO A 131 7.53 6.79 7.82
C PRO A 131 6.58 5.69 7.36
N SER A 132 6.14 5.76 6.10
CA SER A 132 5.43 4.66 5.47
C SER A 132 6.44 3.63 4.97
N ALA A 133 6.15 2.35 5.23
CA ALA A 133 6.97 1.22 4.82
C ALA A 133 6.51 0.61 3.49
N GLY A 134 5.47 1.19 2.87
CA GLY A 134 4.97 0.76 1.57
C GLY A 134 4.02 -0.42 1.56
N VAL A 135 3.84 -1.03 2.73
CA VAL A 135 2.93 -2.14 3.02
C VAL A 135 2.35 -1.95 4.41
N GLY A 136 1.14 -2.48 4.66
CA GLY A 136 0.45 -2.27 5.94
C GLY A 136 0.22 -0.79 6.26
N THR A 137 0.12 0.05 5.23
CA THR A 137 -0.04 1.50 5.37
C THR A 137 -1.44 1.91 4.97
N CYS A 138 -2.09 2.72 5.80
CA CYS A 138 -3.38 3.32 5.50
C CYS A 138 -3.31 4.84 5.46
N PHE A 139 -3.82 5.41 4.38
CA PHE A 139 -3.99 6.85 4.19
C PHE A 139 -5.46 7.23 4.35
N SER A 140 -5.74 8.32 5.05
CA SER A 140 -7.07 8.90 5.05
C SER A 140 -7.41 9.48 3.68
N ARG A 141 -8.70 9.61 3.38
CA ARG A 141 -9.14 10.37 2.19
C ARG A 141 -8.58 11.79 2.14
N ARG A 142 -8.44 12.45 3.29
CA ARG A 142 -7.90 13.81 3.35
C ARG A 142 -6.45 13.82 2.90
N ALA A 143 -5.66 12.86 3.35
CA ALA A 143 -4.26 12.70 2.97
C ALA A 143 -4.13 12.48 1.46
N VAL A 144 -4.85 11.51 0.90
CA VAL A 144 -4.79 11.22 -0.55
C VAL A 144 -5.26 12.41 -1.39
N THR A 145 -6.29 13.14 -0.94
CA THR A 145 -6.76 14.35 -1.65
C THR A 145 -5.72 15.46 -1.61
N ALA A 146 -5.00 15.62 -0.49
CA ALA A 146 -3.92 16.59 -0.36
C ALA A 146 -2.74 16.22 -1.27
N LEU A 147 -2.34 14.95 -1.31
CA LEU A 147 -1.28 14.45 -2.20
C LEU A 147 -1.62 14.67 -3.67
N LEU A 148 -2.85 14.35 -4.08
CA LEU A 148 -3.31 14.60 -5.45
C LEU A 148 -3.33 16.09 -5.80
N ALA A 149 -3.62 16.97 -4.84
CA ALA A 149 -3.64 18.41 -5.06
C ALA A 149 -2.23 19.00 -5.19
N ASP A 150 -1.26 18.45 -4.45
CA ASP A 150 0.14 18.89 -4.47
C ASP A 150 0.90 18.34 -5.68
N GLY A 151 0.64 17.07 -6.06
CA GLY A 151 1.29 16.38 -7.16
C GLY A 151 0.62 16.53 -8.53
N ASP A 152 -0.14 17.62 -8.77
CA ASP A 152 -0.83 17.89 -10.04
C ASP A 152 -1.67 16.70 -10.58
N GLY A 153 -2.36 16.00 -9.68
CA GLY A 153 -3.21 14.85 -9.99
C GLY A 153 -2.51 13.49 -9.90
N ILE A 154 -1.26 13.44 -9.45
CA ILE A 154 -0.50 12.23 -9.17
C ILE A 154 -0.26 12.16 -7.66
N ALA A 155 -0.61 11.04 -7.01
CA ALA A 155 -0.45 10.90 -5.56
C ALA A 155 0.92 10.34 -5.16
N PHE A 156 1.49 9.47 -5.98
CA PHE A 156 2.78 8.81 -5.72
C PHE A 156 3.79 9.22 -6.78
N ASP A 157 4.96 9.71 -6.37
CA ASP A 157 5.98 10.15 -7.31
C ASP A 157 6.59 8.97 -8.07
N VAL A 158 6.41 8.98 -9.39
CA VAL A 158 6.88 7.96 -10.32
C VAL A 158 8.41 8.02 -10.52
N GLN A 159 9.06 9.13 -10.17
CA GLN A 159 10.51 9.30 -10.24
C GLN A 159 11.24 8.87 -8.97
N SER A 160 10.51 8.67 -7.85
CA SER A 160 11.10 8.18 -6.61
C SER A 160 11.19 6.65 -6.61
N LEU A 161 12.35 6.13 -6.22
CA LEU A 161 12.57 4.69 -5.92
C LEU A 161 12.06 4.31 -4.52
N THR A 162 11.60 5.29 -3.75
CA THR A 162 11.09 5.16 -2.38
C THR A 162 9.75 5.88 -2.29
N GLU A 163 8.82 5.53 -3.17
CA GLU A 163 7.52 6.21 -3.30
C GLU A 163 6.71 6.24 -1.99
N ASP A 164 7.02 5.33 -1.08
CA ASP A 164 6.37 5.17 0.21
C ASP A 164 7.02 6.01 1.33
N TYR A 165 8.26 6.48 1.15
CA TYR A 165 9.01 7.28 2.13
C TYR A 165 8.95 8.79 1.88
N ASP A 166 8.67 9.21 0.65
CA ASP A 166 8.67 10.64 0.24
C ASP A 166 7.32 11.35 0.49
N ILE A 167 6.41 10.70 1.23
CA ILE A 167 5.04 11.15 1.50
C ILE A 167 4.92 11.94 2.81
#